data_AF-A0A3D9XY57-F1
#
_entry.id   AF-A0A3D9XY57-F1
#
_cell.length_a   1.000
_cell.length_b   1.000
_cell.length_c   1.000
_cell.angle_alpha   90.00
_cell.angle_beta   90.00
_cell.angle_gamma   90.00
#
_symmetry.space_group_name_H-M   'P 1'
#
loop_
_entity.id
_entity.type
_entity.pdbx_description
1 polymer ?
#
loop_
_entity_poly.entity_id
_entity_poly.type
_entity_poly.pdbx_seq_one_letter_code
_entity_poly.pdbx_strand_id
1 'polypeptide(L)'
;MSGVAVIGLALVPSAVLAGLAGAALAQEPGADITLPSGAVVRWLETRHDNSGGMGLTYRFRFVMPDLAQRVPATVGPASDFAPDEARAPIEIDTESDEAWEDEADDGLIDPATLEDLAQADLPDPADEEAADALVGAPVLPAAPDVLAQDPVHEDIVWLCENWALPRIAAPAPRPSQIVISLADREIPFGAFDPEAVQVFEAFGLPPDRNACEWEPW
;
A
#
# COMPACT_ATOMS: atom_id res chain seq x y z
N MET A 1 1.56 71.52 60.06
CA MET A 1 0.93 70.94 58.86
C MET A 1 1.48 69.52 58.78
N SER A 2 0.67 68.55 59.18
CA SER A 2 1.11 67.18 59.53
C SER A 2 1.46 66.33 58.31
N GLY A 3 2.44 65.44 58.48
CA GLY A 3 2.72 64.33 57.57
C GLY A 3 3.92 63.51 58.01
N VAL A 4 3.74 62.66 59.04
CA VAL A 4 4.67 61.58 59.40
C VAL A 4 4.30 60.35 58.58
N ALA A 5 5.27 59.68 57.95
CA ALA A 5 5.11 58.33 57.42
C ALA A 5 6.27 57.45 57.88
N VAL A 6 5.91 56.32 58.49
CA VAL A 6 6.75 55.35 59.19
C VAL A 6 6.51 53.98 58.54
N ILE A 7 7.62 53.33 58.17
CA ILE A 7 7.93 51.88 58.15
C ILE A 7 7.08 50.94 57.25
N GLY A 8 7.79 50.10 56.50
CA GLY A 8 7.27 48.84 55.97
C GLY A 8 8.29 48.04 55.18
N LEU A 9 9.31 47.48 55.84
CA LEU A 9 10.24 46.50 55.28
C LEU A 9 9.48 45.19 55.00
N ALA A 10 9.18 44.90 53.74
CA ALA A 10 8.58 43.64 53.33
C ALA A 10 9.66 42.62 52.95
N LEU A 11 9.78 41.57 53.76
CA LEU A 11 10.52 40.34 53.47
C LEU A 11 9.89 39.63 52.26
N VAL A 12 10.67 39.42 51.20
CA VAL A 12 10.30 38.57 50.06
C VAL A 12 10.90 37.17 50.30
N PRO A 13 10.11 36.10 50.41
CA PRO A 13 10.65 34.75 50.54
C PRO A 13 11.15 34.24 49.18
N SER A 14 12.32 33.61 49.21
CA SER A 14 13.03 33.01 48.09
C SER A 14 12.19 31.99 47.33
N ALA A 15 12.04 32.18 46.02
CA ALA A 15 11.41 31.21 45.13
C ALA A 15 12.36 30.04 44.87
N VAL A 16 11.90 28.84 45.20
CA VAL A 16 12.52 27.55 44.83
C VAL A 16 12.31 27.35 43.33
N LEU A 17 13.38 27.42 42.53
CA LEU A 17 13.36 26.94 41.14
C LEU A 17 13.43 25.41 41.14
N ALA A 18 12.27 24.76 41.14
CA ALA A 18 12.16 23.36 40.73
C ALA A 18 12.23 23.30 39.19
N GLY A 19 13.32 22.76 38.66
CA GLY A 19 13.48 22.52 37.23
C GLY A 19 12.41 21.56 36.71
N LEU A 20 11.55 22.04 35.83
CA LEU A 20 10.66 21.23 35.01
C LEU A 20 11.52 20.52 33.95
N ALA A 21 12.00 19.32 34.29
CA ALA A 21 12.37 18.36 33.27
C ALA A 21 11.07 17.98 32.54
N GLY A 22 10.90 18.47 31.31
CA GLY A 22 9.78 18.10 30.47
C GLY A 22 9.84 16.60 30.22
N ALA A 23 8.91 15.86 30.81
CA ALA A 23 8.61 14.51 30.35
C ALA A 23 8.11 14.64 28.92
N ALA A 24 8.93 14.22 27.95
CA ALA A 24 8.42 13.90 26.62
C ALA A 24 7.38 12.80 26.84
N LEU A 25 6.10 13.13 26.66
CA LEU A 25 5.03 12.14 26.66
C LEU A 25 5.34 11.20 25.49
N ALA A 26 5.88 10.03 25.79
CA ALA A 26 5.84 8.91 24.86
C ALA A 26 4.37 8.75 24.49
N GLN A 27 4.06 8.97 23.23
CA GLN A 27 2.72 8.82 22.72
C GLN A 27 2.42 7.32 22.76
N GLU A 28 1.66 6.88 23.78
CA GLU A 28 1.36 5.46 23.94
C GLU A 28 0.59 4.97 22.70
N PRO A 29 0.88 3.76 22.17
CA PRO A 29 0.09 3.18 21.10
C PRO A 29 -1.38 3.23 21.50
N GLY A 30 -2.18 3.83 20.63
CA GLY A 30 -3.54 4.27 20.97
C GLY A 30 -4.42 3.11 21.43
N ALA A 31 -5.44 3.45 22.23
CA ALA A 31 -6.50 2.52 22.62
C ALA A 31 -7.12 1.83 21.39
N ASP A 32 -7.65 0.62 21.60
CA ASP A 32 -8.32 -0.17 20.57
C ASP A 32 -9.48 0.62 19.93
N ILE A 33 -9.53 0.63 18.60
CA ILE A 33 -10.56 1.25 17.77
C ILE A 33 -11.30 0.13 17.06
N THR A 34 -12.61 -0.01 17.34
CA THR A 34 -13.47 -0.98 16.66
C THR A 34 -14.00 -0.38 15.36
N LEU A 35 -13.79 -1.08 14.25
CA LEU A 35 -14.21 -0.66 12.92
C LEU A 35 -15.59 -1.25 12.54
N PRO A 36 -16.27 -0.69 11.52
CA PRO A 36 -17.56 -1.21 11.04
C PRO A 36 -17.56 -2.69 10.66
N SER A 37 -16.44 -3.21 10.13
CA SER A 37 -16.30 -4.66 9.83
C SER A 37 -16.18 -5.56 11.07
N GLY A 38 -16.09 -4.97 12.27
CA GLY A 38 -15.75 -5.66 13.51
C GLY A 38 -14.25 -5.86 13.74
N ALA A 39 -13.39 -5.41 12.81
CA ALA A 39 -11.95 -5.37 13.03
C ALA A 39 -11.58 -4.46 14.21
N VAL A 40 -10.44 -4.75 14.83
CA VAL A 40 -9.88 -3.92 15.89
C VAL A 40 -8.53 -3.41 15.44
N VAL A 41 -8.36 -2.10 15.47
CA VAL A 41 -7.10 -1.45 15.10
C VAL A 41 -6.57 -0.59 16.23
N ARG A 42 -5.26 -0.41 16.26
CA ARG A 42 -4.59 0.53 17.16
C ARG A 42 -3.86 1.56 16.35
N TRP A 43 -4.01 2.83 16.72
CA TRP A 43 -3.21 3.90 16.12
C TRP A 43 -1.76 3.77 16.59
N LEU A 44 -0.83 3.80 15.64
CA LEU A 44 0.60 3.73 15.88
C LEU A 44 1.23 5.12 15.91
N GLU A 45 1.13 5.85 14.80
CA GLU A 45 1.66 7.21 14.69
C GLU A 45 1.03 7.97 13.51
N THR A 46 1.20 9.29 13.51
CA THR A 46 0.89 10.15 12.36
C THR A 46 2.18 10.76 11.84
N ARG A 47 2.40 10.65 10.53
CA ARG A 47 3.60 11.15 9.85
C ARG A 47 3.21 12.23 8.85
N HIS A 48 4.01 13.28 8.77
CA HIS A 48 3.81 14.36 7.83
C HIS A 48 4.95 14.34 6.81
N ASP A 49 4.61 14.47 5.53
CA ASP A 49 5.57 14.55 4.44
C ASP A 49 5.18 15.69 3.49
N ASN A 50 6.17 16.40 2.96
CA ASN A 50 6.01 17.47 1.99
C ASN A 50 6.92 17.29 0.76
N SER A 51 7.53 16.11 0.61
CA SER A 51 8.54 15.80 -0.41
C SER A 51 7.95 15.39 -1.76
N GLY A 52 6.73 14.85 -1.76
CA GLY A 52 5.99 14.51 -2.99
C GLY A 52 5.24 15.74 -3.49
N GLY A 53 5.41 16.13 -4.76
CA GLY A 53 4.88 17.37 -5.35
C GLY A 53 3.35 17.61 -5.27
N MET A 54 2.62 16.74 -4.58
CA MET A 54 1.19 16.82 -4.25
C MET A 54 0.88 17.71 -3.03
N GLY A 55 1.91 18.29 -2.39
CA GLY A 55 1.76 19.18 -1.24
C GLY A 55 1.99 18.47 0.09
N LEU A 56 1.33 18.94 1.15
CA LEU A 56 1.48 18.37 2.49
C LEU A 56 0.60 17.11 2.61
N THR A 57 1.22 15.96 2.86
CA THR A 57 0.54 14.68 3.04
C THR A 57 0.62 14.23 4.49
N TYR A 58 -0.52 13.85 5.08
CA TYR A 58 -0.58 13.24 6.41
C TYR A 58 -0.83 11.75 6.29
N ARG A 59 0.08 10.94 6.82
CA ARG A 59 -0.04 9.49 6.86
C ARG A 59 -0.38 9.03 8.27
N PHE A 60 -1.57 8.47 8.44
CA PHE A 60 -2.01 7.86 9.68
C PHE A 60 -1.73 6.36 9.62
N ARG A 61 -0.90 5.86 10.53
CA ARG A 61 -0.50 4.45 10.60
C ARG A 61 -1.27 3.74 11.70
N PHE A 62 -1.85 2.60 11.37
CA PHE A 62 -2.57 1.74 12.30
C PHE A 62 -2.07 0.29 12.20
N VAL A 63 -2.18 -0.43 13.32
CA VAL A 63 -1.95 -1.88 13.39
C VAL A 63 -3.30 -2.59 13.53
N MET A 64 -3.59 -3.50 12.61
CA MET A 64 -4.78 -4.36 12.56
C MET A 64 -4.33 -5.83 12.64
N PRO A 65 -4.27 -6.45 13.82
CA PRO A 65 -3.66 -7.77 14.00
C PRO A 65 -4.23 -8.91 13.13
N ASP A 66 -5.47 -8.78 12.67
CA ASP A 66 -6.17 -9.74 11.82
C ASP A 66 -6.17 -9.38 10.32
N LEU A 67 -5.41 -8.36 9.90
CA LEU A 67 -5.39 -7.87 8.50
C LEU A 67 -5.01 -8.97 7.50
N ALA A 68 -4.02 -9.80 7.81
CA ALA A 68 -3.58 -10.90 6.94
C ALA A 68 -4.66 -11.99 6.72
N GLN A 69 -5.67 -12.06 7.58
CA GLN A 69 -6.82 -12.97 7.42
C GLN A 69 -7.92 -12.33 6.56
N ARG A 70 -7.93 -10.99 6.47
CA ARG A 70 -8.95 -10.20 5.77
C ARG A 70 -8.56 -9.93 4.34
N VAL A 71 -7.29 -9.63 4.10
CA VAL A 71 -6.72 -9.39 2.78
C VAL A 71 -6.00 -10.67 2.36
N PRO A 72 -6.67 -11.59 1.63
CA PRO A 72 -6.02 -12.80 1.16
C PRO A 72 -4.85 -12.40 0.26
N ALA A 73 -3.62 -12.66 0.72
CA ALA A 73 -2.45 -12.54 -0.12
C ALA A 73 -2.67 -13.43 -1.36
N THR A 74 -2.29 -12.94 -2.53
CA THR A 74 -2.19 -13.78 -3.73
C THR A 74 -1.41 -15.04 -3.35
N VAL A 75 -2.06 -16.19 -3.46
CA VAL A 75 -1.50 -17.45 -2.98
C VAL A 75 -0.29 -17.79 -3.86
N GLY A 76 0.90 -17.72 -3.26
CA GLY A 76 2.17 -18.04 -3.91
C GLY A 76 3.31 -17.22 -3.29
N PRO A 77 4.45 -17.83 -2.93
CA PRO A 77 5.60 -17.04 -2.49
C PRO A 77 6.02 -16.09 -3.62
N ALA A 78 6.49 -14.88 -3.29
CA ALA A 78 7.09 -13.97 -4.27
C ALA A 78 8.34 -14.57 -4.96
N SER A 79 8.78 -15.76 -4.53
CA SER A 79 9.84 -16.57 -5.12
C SER A 79 9.32 -17.71 -6.02
N ASP A 80 8.02 -17.81 -6.29
CA ASP A 80 7.48 -18.76 -7.29
C ASP A 80 7.83 -18.35 -8.73
N PHE A 81 8.56 -17.25 -8.91
CA PHE A 81 9.46 -17.13 -10.04
C PHE A 81 10.57 -18.18 -9.86
N ALA A 82 10.31 -19.39 -10.36
CA ALA A 82 11.32 -20.45 -10.42
C ALA A 82 12.64 -19.84 -10.95
N PRO A 83 13.74 -19.95 -10.19
CA PRO A 83 15.03 -19.46 -10.67
C PRO A 83 15.42 -20.32 -11.87
N ASP A 84 15.43 -19.72 -13.06
CA ASP A 84 16.06 -20.23 -14.26
C ASP A 84 15.86 -21.73 -14.54
N GLU A 85 14.63 -22.19 -14.67
CA GLU A 85 14.40 -22.94 -15.91
C GLU A 85 14.36 -21.86 -16.96
N ALA A 86 15.44 -21.75 -17.73
CA ALA A 86 15.60 -20.77 -18.79
C ALA A 86 14.31 -20.76 -19.60
N ARG A 87 13.42 -19.79 -19.34
CA ARG A 87 12.37 -19.42 -20.27
C ARG A 87 13.17 -19.16 -21.53
N ALA A 88 13.00 -20.04 -22.52
CA ALA A 88 13.63 -19.87 -23.81
C ALA A 88 13.39 -18.40 -24.22
N PRO A 89 14.39 -17.71 -24.77
CA PRO A 89 14.17 -16.38 -25.32
C PRO A 89 12.87 -16.44 -26.13
N ILE A 90 11.90 -15.59 -25.77
CA ILE A 90 10.75 -15.42 -26.65
C ILE A 90 11.36 -14.71 -27.86
N GLU A 91 11.68 -15.49 -28.89
CA GLU A 91 12.09 -14.99 -30.21
C GLU A 91 10.85 -14.31 -30.82
N ILE A 92 10.51 -13.12 -30.33
CA ILE A 92 9.60 -12.23 -31.05
C ILE A 92 10.46 -11.59 -32.13
N ASP A 93 10.41 -12.19 -33.30
CA ASP A 93 11.09 -11.70 -34.51
C ASP A 93 10.50 -10.34 -34.91
N THR A 94 11.00 -9.28 -34.27
CA THR A 94 10.55 -7.90 -34.49
C THR A 94 11.64 -7.05 -35.17
N GLU A 95 12.76 -7.66 -35.53
CA GLU A 95 13.90 -7.02 -36.17
C GLU A 95 14.49 -7.90 -37.28
N SER A 96 13.69 -8.26 -38.27
CA SER A 96 14.20 -8.58 -39.60
C SER A 96 14.32 -7.28 -40.41
N ASP A 97 15.39 -6.53 -40.13
CA ASP A 97 16.00 -5.59 -41.09
C ASP A 97 16.77 -6.40 -42.16
N GLU A 98 16.13 -7.42 -42.74
CA GLU A 98 16.60 -8.00 -43.98
C GLU A 98 16.11 -7.06 -45.09
N ALA A 99 17.04 -6.22 -45.55
CA ALA A 99 16.92 -5.59 -46.84
C ALA A 99 16.53 -6.68 -47.84
N TRP A 100 15.44 -6.43 -48.57
CA TRP A 100 14.95 -7.19 -49.71
C TRP A 100 16.06 -7.24 -50.77
N GLU A 101 17.05 -8.11 -50.59
CA GLU A 101 18.02 -8.45 -51.62
C GLU A 101 17.31 -9.32 -52.66
N ASP A 102 17.57 -9.00 -53.92
CA ASP A 102 16.82 -9.34 -55.14
C ASP A 102 16.72 -10.85 -55.50
N GLU A 103 16.30 -11.71 -54.58
CA GLU A 103 15.79 -13.03 -54.91
C GLU A 103 14.25 -12.97 -54.88
N ALA A 104 13.62 -13.39 -55.99
CA ALA A 104 12.18 -13.53 -56.05
C ALA A 104 11.75 -14.65 -55.10
N ASP A 105 11.43 -14.28 -53.85
CA ASP A 105 10.65 -15.10 -52.94
C ASP A 105 9.30 -15.36 -53.63
N ASP A 106 9.14 -16.56 -54.16
CA ASP A 106 7.93 -17.00 -54.84
C ASP A 106 6.80 -17.36 -53.85
N GLY A 107 7.05 -17.13 -52.55
CA GLY A 107 6.14 -17.44 -51.46
C GLY A 107 5.93 -18.94 -51.31
N LEU A 108 6.76 -19.77 -51.95
CA LEU A 108 6.67 -21.22 -51.90
C LEU A 108 7.66 -21.74 -50.85
N ILE A 109 7.12 -22.33 -49.79
CA ILE A 109 7.91 -23.01 -48.77
C ILE A 109 8.70 -24.14 -49.45
N ASP A 110 10.03 -24.14 -49.31
CA ASP A 110 10.90 -25.18 -49.83
C ASP A 110 10.50 -26.54 -49.23
N PRO A 111 10.17 -27.57 -50.02
CA PRO A 111 9.79 -28.87 -49.50
C PRO A 111 10.83 -29.48 -48.56
N ALA A 112 12.12 -29.22 -48.74
CA ALA A 112 13.15 -29.72 -47.84
C ALA A 112 13.05 -29.15 -46.41
N THR A 113 12.44 -27.97 -46.24
CA THR A 113 12.13 -27.40 -44.93
C THR A 113 10.90 -28.04 -44.29
N LEU A 114 9.99 -28.61 -45.09
CA LEU A 114 8.83 -29.35 -44.59
C LEU A 114 9.21 -30.70 -43.99
N GLU A 115 10.28 -31.34 -44.48
CA GLU A 115 10.80 -32.57 -43.88
C GLU A 115 11.33 -32.36 -42.45
N ASP A 116 11.87 -31.18 -42.13
CA ASP A 116 12.37 -30.83 -40.79
C ASP A 116 11.21 -30.44 -39.85
N LEU A 117 10.17 -29.78 -40.38
CA LEU A 117 8.92 -29.49 -39.66
C LEU A 117 8.06 -30.73 -39.39
N ALA A 118 8.18 -31.79 -40.20
CA ALA A 118 7.54 -33.08 -39.93
C ALA A 118 8.15 -33.80 -38.70
N GLN A 119 9.34 -33.35 -38.26
CA GLN A 119 10.00 -33.76 -37.02
C GLN A 119 9.73 -32.76 -35.88
N ALA A 120 8.84 -31.79 -36.05
CA ALA A 120 8.35 -30.97 -34.95
C ALA A 120 7.67 -31.91 -33.93
N ASP A 121 8.05 -31.75 -32.67
CA ASP A 121 7.55 -32.52 -31.53
C ASP A 121 6.09 -32.14 -31.30
N LEU A 122 5.19 -32.69 -32.12
CA LEU A 122 3.75 -32.56 -31.94
C LEU A 122 3.43 -33.19 -30.58
N PRO A 123 2.79 -32.43 -29.66
CA PRO A 123 2.44 -32.96 -28.35
C PRO A 123 1.62 -34.24 -28.49
N ASP A 124 1.77 -35.16 -27.54
CA ASP A 124 1.02 -36.40 -27.55
C ASP A 124 -0.49 -36.05 -27.57
N PRO A 125 -1.32 -36.69 -28.41
CA PRO A 125 -2.77 -36.45 -28.40
C PRO A 125 -3.40 -36.61 -27.00
N ALA A 126 -2.78 -37.39 -26.10
CA ALA A 126 -3.18 -37.48 -24.71
C ALA A 126 -2.91 -36.18 -23.91
N ASP A 127 -1.83 -35.46 -24.22
CA ASP A 127 -1.50 -34.17 -23.61
C ASP A 127 -2.46 -33.08 -24.10
N GLU A 128 -2.81 -33.10 -25.39
CA GLU A 128 -3.83 -32.22 -25.98
C GLU A 128 -5.22 -32.46 -25.35
N GLU A 129 -5.65 -33.72 -25.22
CA GLU A 129 -6.94 -34.04 -24.60
C GLU A 129 -6.96 -33.69 -23.10
N ALA A 130 -5.81 -33.82 -22.41
CA ALA A 130 -5.66 -33.37 -21.03
C ALA A 130 -5.71 -31.85 -20.91
N ALA A 131 -5.11 -31.11 -21.85
CA ALA A 131 -5.16 -29.65 -21.90
C ALA A 131 -6.59 -29.15 -22.17
N ASP A 132 -7.27 -29.74 -23.15
CA ASP A 132 -8.67 -29.43 -23.49
C ASP A 132 -9.63 -29.73 -22.32
N ALA A 133 -9.36 -30.77 -21.53
CA ALA A 133 -10.14 -31.08 -20.34
C ALA A 133 -10.03 -30.00 -19.24
N LEU A 134 -8.97 -29.18 -19.25
CA LEU A 134 -8.81 -28.04 -18.35
C LEU A 134 -9.49 -26.77 -18.88
N VAL A 135 -9.80 -26.70 -20.18
CA VAL A 135 -10.48 -25.55 -20.80
C VAL A 135 -11.92 -25.46 -20.30
N GLY A 136 -12.25 -24.37 -19.61
CA GLY A 136 -13.59 -24.12 -19.06
C GLY A 136 -13.79 -24.61 -17.63
N ALA A 137 -12.79 -25.27 -17.02
CA ALA A 137 -12.75 -25.43 -15.58
C ALA A 137 -12.61 -24.04 -14.93
N PRO A 138 -13.46 -23.67 -13.95
CA PRO A 138 -13.29 -22.41 -13.24
C PRO A 138 -11.97 -22.47 -12.46
N VAL A 139 -10.94 -21.80 -12.99
CA VAL A 139 -9.63 -21.65 -12.34
C VAL A 139 -9.76 -20.78 -11.08
N LEU A 140 -10.80 -19.93 -11.02
CA LEU A 140 -11.10 -19.06 -9.89
C LEU A 140 -12.37 -19.52 -9.16
N PRO A 141 -12.48 -19.25 -7.83
CA PRO A 141 -13.71 -19.47 -7.08
C PRO A 141 -14.91 -18.78 -7.76
N ALA A 142 -16.11 -19.34 -7.58
CA ALA A 142 -17.35 -18.93 -8.22
C ALA A 142 -17.85 -17.49 -7.90
N ALA A 143 -17.05 -16.67 -7.19
CA ALA A 143 -17.39 -15.31 -6.79
C ALA A 143 -16.27 -14.32 -7.19
N PRO A 144 -16.03 -14.09 -8.50
CA PRO A 144 -14.99 -13.18 -8.97
C PRO A 144 -15.18 -11.74 -8.44
N ASP A 145 -16.42 -11.28 -8.30
CA ASP A 145 -16.70 -9.92 -7.80
C ASP A 145 -16.29 -9.73 -6.33
N VAL A 146 -16.41 -10.78 -5.51
CA VAL A 146 -15.98 -10.74 -4.09
C VAL A 146 -14.46 -10.73 -3.99
N LEU A 147 -13.76 -11.36 -4.93
CA LEU A 147 -12.30 -11.32 -5.03
C LEU A 147 -11.79 -9.99 -5.61
N ALA A 148 -12.61 -9.29 -6.38
CA ALA A 148 -12.30 -7.99 -6.96
C ALA A 148 -12.52 -6.82 -6.00
N GLN A 149 -13.30 -7.02 -4.94
CA GLN A 149 -13.55 -6.00 -3.92
C GLN A 149 -12.42 -5.99 -2.89
N ASP A 150 -11.89 -4.81 -2.56
CA ASP A 150 -10.99 -4.67 -1.42
C ASP A 150 -11.78 -4.92 -0.12
N PRO A 151 -11.43 -5.98 0.65
CA PRO A 151 -12.19 -6.39 1.83
C PRO A 151 -12.09 -5.43 3.02
N VAL A 152 -11.15 -4.47 3.00
CA VAL A 152 -10.93 -3.51 4.09
C VAL A 152 -11.23 -2.06 3.69
N HIS A 153 -11.67 -1.82 2.46
CA HIS A 153 -11.92 -0.47 1.93
C HIS A 153 -12.88 0.36 2.80
N GLU A 154 -14.05 -0.19 3.15
CA GLU A 154 -15.06 0.51 3.97
C GLU A 154 -14.54 0.92 5.35
N ASP A 155 -13.69 0.08 5.93
CA ASP A 155 -13.01 0.35 7.20
C ASP A 155 -11.98 1.47 7.06
N ILE A 156 -11.26 1.51 5.94
CA ILE A 156 -10.27 2.55 5.63
C ILE A 156 -10.95 3.90 5.37
N VAL A 157 -12.04 3.92 4.61
CA VAL A 157 -12.90 5.09 4.42
C VAL A 157 -13.40 5.59 5.77
N TRP A 158 -13.90 4.69 6.63
CA TRP A 158 -14.38 5.05 7.96
C TRP A 158 -13.27 5.66 8.82
N LEU A 159 -12.06 5.08 8.81
CA LEU A 159 -10.90 5.62 9.50
C LEU A 159 -10.53 7.01 8.99
N CYS A 160 -10.62 7.25 7.68
CA CYS A 160 -10.38 8.57 7.12
C CYS A 160 -11.42 9.58 7.64
N GLU A 161 -12.70 9.29 7.43
CA GLU A 161 -13.78 10.24 7.70
C GLU A 161 -14.05 10.48 9.18
N ASN A 162 -14.02 9.42 9.99
CA ASN A 162 -14.49 9.45 11.38
C ASN A 162 -13.35 9.54 12.38
N TRP A 163 -12.12 9.17 11.98
CA TRP A 163 -10.98 9.16 12.89
C TRP A 163 -9.89 10.16 12.50
N ALA A 164 -9.44 10.16 11.25
CA ALA A 164 -8.35 11.01 10.78
C ALA A 164 -8.81 12.45 10.56
N LEU A 165 -9.96 12.67 9.90
CA LEU A 165 -10.49 14.01 9.62
C LEU A 165 -10.70 14.86 10.89
N PRO A 166 -11.25 14.35 12.01
CA PRO A 166 -11.36 15.15 13.24
C PRO A 166 -10.02 15.52 13.87
N ARG A 167 -8.92 14.88 13.46
CA ARG A 167 -7.57 15.07 13.99
C ARG A 167 -6.68 15.93 13.08
N ILE A 168 -7.14 16.26 11.87
CA ILE A 168 -6.45 17.24 11.03
C ILE A 168 -6.81 18.67 11.48
N ALA A 169 -5.81 19.36 12.05
CA ALA A 169 -5.86 20.70 12.64
C ALA A 169 -6.80 20.81 13.87
N ALA A 170 -6.34 21.17 15.08
CA ALA A 170 -5.35 22.20 15.42
C ALA A 170 -4.30 21.72 16.42
N PRO A 171 -3.08 22.31 16.43
CA PRO A 171 -2.64 23.53 15.72
C PRO A 171 -1.85 23.32 14.41
N ALA A 172 -1.87 22.13 13.79
CA ALA A 172 -1.03 21.80 12.62
C ALA A 172 -1.61 22.28 11.26
N PRO A 173 -0.77 22.49 10.21
CA PRO A 173 -1.24 22.86 8.88
C PRO A 173 -2.10 21.78 8.23
N ARG A 174 -3.15 22.17 7.52
CA ARG A 174 -4.04 21.25 6.81
C ARG A 174 -3.31 20.57 5.63
N PRO A 175 -3.36 19.24 5.50
CA PRO A 175 -2.79 18.53 4.35
C PRO A 175 -3.66 18.69 3.09
N SER A 176 -3.06 18.49 1.91
CA SER A 176 -3.78 18.29 0.64
C SER A 176 -4.19 16.82 0.45
N GLN A 177 -3.52 15.90 1.14
CA GLN A 177 -3.74 14.46 1.02
C GLN A 177 -3.62 13.75 2.37
N ILE A 178 -4.48 12.77 2.60
CA ILE A 178 -4.43 11.85 3.73
C ILE A 178 -4.11 10.46 3.22
N VAL A 179 -3.18 9.76 3.84
CA VAL A 179 -2.89 8.35 3.57
C VAL A 179 -3.22 7.53 4.82
N ILE A 180 -4.10 6.55 4.69
CA ILE A 180 -4.36 5.57 5.73
C ILE A 180 -3.49 4.35 5.45
N SER A 181 -2.66 3.98 6.44
CA SER A 181 -1.77 2.83 6.37
C SER A 181 -2.21 1.82 7.41
N LEU A 182 -2.67 0.66 6.96
CA LEU A 182 -2.98 -0.50 7.79
C LEU A 182 -1.86 -1.52 7.67
N ALA A 183 -1.37 -2.03 8.80
CA ALA A 183 -0.40 -3.12 8.85
C ALA A 183 -0.87 -4.20 9.82
N ASP A 184 -0.57 -5.47 9.56
CA ASP A 184 -0.90 -6.56 10.50
C ASP A 184 -0.05 -6.53 11.78
N ARG A 185 1.13 -5.92 11.69
CA ARG A 185 2.08 -5.73 12.80
C ARG A 185 2.79 -4.39 12.71
N GLU A 186 3.45 -4.00 13.79
CA GLU A 186 4.26 -2.80 13.81
C GLU A 186 5.54 -2.99 12.99
N ILE A 187 5.85 -2.01 12.13
CA ILE A 187 7.08 -2.00 11.33
C ILE A 187 7.79 -0.67 11.56
N PRO A 188 9.09 -0.68 11.95
CA PRO A 188 9.88 0.54 12.03
C PRO A 188 9.90 1.30 10.71
N PHE A 189 9.84 2.63 10.77
CA PHE A 189 9.89 3.44 9.55
C PHE A 189 11.20 3.20 8.79
N GLY A 190 11.09 2.93 7.48
CA GLY A 190 12.23 2.66 6.60
C GLY A 190 12.78 1.23 6.70
N ALA A 191 12.21 0.37 7.55
CA ALA A 191 12.52 -1.06 7.56
C ALA A 191 11.69 -1.78 6.50
N PHE A 192 12.30 -2.77 5.86
CA PHE A 192 11.63 -3.71 4.98
C PHE A 192 11.33 -4.99 5.77
N ASP A 193 10.06 -5.41 5.80
CA ASP A 193 9.61 -6.68 6.37
C ASP A 193 8.68 -7.37 5.36
N PRO A 194 9.14 -8.44 4.68
CA PRO A 194 8.35 -9.13 3.66
C PRO A 194 7.19 -9.93 4.25
N GLU A 195 7.21 -10.23 5.54
CA GLU A 195 6.17 -11.02 6.20
C GLU A 195 5.02 -10.15 6.72
N ALA A 196 5.18 -8.83 6.69
CA ALA A 196 4.18 -7.89 7.16
C ALA A 196 3.22 -7.51 6.03
N VAL A 197 1.95 -7.87 6.21
CA VAL A 197 0.88 -7.45 5.29
C VAL A 197 0.57 -5.99 5.55
N GLN A 198 0.61 -5.17 4.50
CA GLN A 198 0.31 -3.74 4.58
C GLN A 198 -0.60 -3.32 3.44
N VAL A 199 -1.62 -2.53 3.77
CA VAL A 199 -2.52 -1.87 2.82
C VAL A 199 -2.39 -0.37 3.01
N PHE A 200 -2.34 0.36 1.90
CA PHE A 200 -2.27 1.82 1.88
C PHE A 200 -3.39 2.33 0.99
N GLU A 201 -4.19 3.27 1.49
CA GLU A 201 -5.07 4.04 0.64
C GLU A 201 -4.84 5.54 0.80
N ALA A 202 -5.00 6.27 -0.30
CA ALA A 202 -4.84 7.71 -0.37
C ALA A 202 -6.19 8.41 -0.61
N PHE A 203 -6.37 9.54 0.07
CA PHE A 203 -7.54 10.39 -0.02
C PHE A 203 -7.12 11.84 -0.28
N GLY A 204 -7.65 12.43 -1.33
CA GLY A 204 -7.59 13.87 -1.56
C GLY A 204 -8.41 14.60 -0.51
N LEU A 205 -7.90 15.73 -0.02
CA LEU A 205 -8.61 16.61 0.90
C LEU A 205 -8.84 17.98 0.24
N PRO A 206 -10.08 18.25 -0.24
CA PRO A 206 -10.42 19.53 -0.84
C PRO A 206 -10.15 20.71 0.13
N PRO A 207 -9.74 21.88 -0.37
CA PRO A 207 -9.45 23.04 0.47
C PRO A 207 -10.72 23.68 1.07
N ASP A 208 -11.89 23.41 0.49
CA ASP A 208 -13.18 24.04 0.80
C ASP A 208 -14.06 23.23 1.76
N ARG A 209 -13.82 21.92 1.92
CA ARG A 209 -14.64 21.03 2.77
C ARG A 209 -13.82 19.93 3.46
N ASN A 210 -14.28 19.46 4.61
CA ASN A 210 -13.69 18.32 5.31
C ASN A 210 -14.31 17.03 4.79
N ALA A 211 -13.80 16.52 3.67
CA ALA A 211 -14.23 15.26 3.07
C ALA A 211 -13.01 14.46 2.61
N CYS A 212 -13.03 13.15 2.81
CA CYS A 212 -12.04 12.24 2.25
C CYS A 212 -12.49 11.83 0.86
N GLU A 213 -11.78 12.26 -0.18
CA GLU A 213 -12.06 11.85 -1.55
C GLU A 213 -11.10 10.75 -1.95
N TRP A 214 -11.61 9.53 -2.10
CA TRP A 214 -10.78 8.39 -2.47
C TRP A 214 -10.22 8.57 -3.89
N GLU A 215 -8.91 8.40 -4.03
CA GLU A 215 -8.22 8.44 -5.32
C GLU A 215 -7.67 7.04 -5.63
N PRO A 216 -8.17 6.34 -6.67
CA PRO A 216 -7.58 5.08 -7.10
C PRO A 216 -6.16 5.32 -7.65
N TRP A 217 -5.21 4.43 -7.32
CA TRP A 217 -3.84 4.43 -7.84
C TRP A 217 -3.58 3.27 -8.80
#